data_AF-A0A350ES71-F1
#
_entry.id   AF-A0A350ES71-F1
#
_cell.length_a   1.000
_cell.length_b   1.000
_cell.length_c   1.000
_cell.angle_alpha   90.00
_cell.angle_beta   90.00
_cell.angle_gamma   90.00
#
_symmetry.space_group_name_H-M   'P 1'
#
loop_
_entity.id
_entity.type
_entity.pdbx_description
1 polymer ?
#
loop_
_entity_poly.entity_id
_entity_poly.type
_entity_poly.pdbx_seq_one_letter_code
_entity_poly.pdbx_strand_id
1 'polypeptide(L)'
;MPGRGARVSFVPRIIVSLALGAMLLCLTQAGAAAVDYAQHIKPLLAKHCYECHGPQKQKSNLRLDAREYVFHSTDAEDWVIQPRLAKESELLRRVAADDEDERMPPRGDRLRDDEIALLRSWIEAGAAWPEDEPPLRHWAYERPVQPALPASFAGEHPVDAFVRGRLREHGLDLSAPVSPAVLLRRLTLS
;
A
#
# COMPACT_ATOMS: atom_id res chain seq x y z
N MET A 1 84.09 5.57 -33.18
CA MET A 1 83.47 5.32 -31.85
C MET A 1 82.18 6.14 -31.77
N PRO A 2 80.99 5.51 -31.91
CA PRO A 2 79.71 6.22 -31.96
C PRO A 2 79.12 6.42 -30.55
N GLY A 3 78.60 7.62 -30.27
CA GLY A 3 78.04 7.99 -28.97
C GLY A 3 76.58 8.46 -29.07
N ARG A 4 75.67 7.52 -28.75
CA ARG A 4 74.33 7.68 -28.12
C ARG A 4 73.37 8.72 -28.73
N GLY A 5 72.46 8.23 -29.58
CA GLY A 5 71.19 8.89 -29.87
C GLY A 5 70.21 8.78 -28.69
N ALA A 6 69.61 9.91 -28.31
CA ALA A 6 68.54 9.96 -27.33
C ALA A 6 67.24 9.37 -27.93
N ARG A 7 66.64 8.39 -27.25
CA ARG A 7 65.33 7.86 -27.61
C ARG A 7 64.26 8.69 -26.90
N VAL A 8 63.41 9.37 -27.66
CA VAL A 8 62.21 10.05 -27.15
C VAL A 8 61.08 9.02 -27.12
N SER A 9 60.60 8.66 -25.94
CA SER A 9 59.47 7.75 -25.77
C SER A 9 58.15 8.50 -25.97
N PHE A 10 57.45 8.21 -27.06
CA PHE A 10 56.08 8.63 -27.31
C PHE A 10 55.13 7.82 -26.41
N VAL A 11 54.47 8.46 -25.43
CA VAL A 11 53.36 7.86 -24.68
C VAL A 11 52.06 8.16 -25.44
N PRO A 12 51.25 7.16 -25.82
CA PRO A 12 50.03 7.41 -26.58
C PRO A 12 48.96 8.01 -25.65
N ARG A 13 48.58 9.27 -25.90
CA ARG A 13 47.51 10.01 -25.19
C ARG A 13 46.10 9.56 -25.60
N ILE A 14 45.88 8.28 -25.91
CA ILE A 14 44.62 7.80 -26.53
C ILE A 14 43.78 6.93 -25.57
N ILE A 15 44.29 6.55 -24.39
CA ILE A 15 43.56 5.66 -23.46
C ILE A 15 42.63 6.41 -22.49
N VAL A 16 42.77 7.74 -22.35
CA VAL A 16 42.03 8.50 -21.32
C VAL A 16 40.60 8.90 -21.74
N SER A 17 40.25 8.80 -23.04
CA SER A 17 38.95 9.29 -23.52
C SER A 17 37.82 8.26 -23.54
N LEU A 18 38.09 6.97 -23.35
CA LEU A 18 37.03 5.93 -23.33
C LEU A 18 36.48 5.60 -21.94
N ALA A 19 37.14 6.05 -20.86
CA ALA A 19 36.68 5.78 -19.49
C ALA A 19 35.62 6.79 -19.00
N LEU A 20 35.45 7.93 -19.68
CA LEU A 20 34.54 9.00 -19.23
C LEU A 20 33.10 8.82 -19.74
N GLY A 21 32.87 8.01 -20.77
CA GLY A 21 31.54 7.79 -21.35
C GLY A 21 30.71 6.69 -20.67
N ALA A 22 31.35 5.73 -19.99
CA ALA A 22 30.65 4.61 -19.34
C ALA A 22 30.22 4.90 -17.89
N MET A 23 30.69 5.99 -17.28
CA MET A 23 30.42 6.32 -15.88
C MET A 23 29.19 7.24 -15.69
N LEU A 24 28.54 7.66 -16.77
CA LEU A 24 27.34 8.52 -16.74
C LEU A 24 26.01 7.76 -16.90
N LEU A 25 26.02 6.43 -17.03
CA LEU A 25 24.81 5.63 -17.20
C LEU A 25 24.21 5.05 -15.90
N CYS A 26 24.63 5.51 -14.71
CA CYS A 26 24.29 4.84 -13.46
C CYS A 26 23.52 5.68 -12.42
N LEU A 27 23.00 6.86 -12.75
CA LEU A 27 22.47 7.79 -11.72
C LEU A 27 21.08 8.35 -11.98
N THR A 28 20.25 7.68 -12.78
CA THR A 28 18.83 8.03 -12.89
C THR A 28 17.92 6.83 -12.63
N GLN A 29 18.18 6.09 -11.56
CA GLN A 29 17.09 5.34 -10.92
C GLN A 29 16.37 6.33 -9.99
N ALA A 30 15.53 7.18 -10.59
CA ALA A 30 14.53 7.90 -9.81
C ALA A 30 13.63 6.83 -9.19
N GLY A 31 13.85 6.52 -7.92
CA GLY A 31 13.04 5.56 -7.20
C GLY A 31 11.60 6.03 -7.26
N ALA A 32 10.77 5.28 -7.99
CA ALA A 32 9.33 5.37 -7.83
C ALA A 32 9.06 5.28 -6.33
N ALA A 33 8.34 6.26 -5.76
CA ALA A 33 7.96 6.24 -4.36
C ALA A 33 7.38 4.86 -4.06
N ALA A 34 7.98 4.15 -3.10
CA ALA A 34 7.61 2.77 -2.82
C ALA A 34 6.12 2.74 -2.45
N VAL A 35 5.32 1.99 -3.21
CA VAL A 35 3.89 1.88 -2.96
C VAL A 35 3.70 1.11 -1.65
N ASP A 36 3.31 1.83 -0.60
CA ASP A 36 2.98 1.22 0.69
C ASP A 36 1.65 0.46 0.60
N TYR A 37 1.69 -0.84 0.87
CA TYR A 37 0.53 -1.71 0.79
C TYR A 37 -0.57 -1.32 1.80
N ALA A 38 -0.21 -1.04 3.05
CA ALA A 38 -1.17 -0.78 4.11
C ALA A 38 -1.88 0.57 3.95
N GLN A 39 -1.16 1.57 3.45
CA GLN A 39 -1.67 2.93 3.26
C GLN A 39 -2.37 3.12 1.91
N HIS A 40 -1.90 2.47 0.84
CA HIS A 40 -2.41 2.72 -0.51
C HIS A 40 -3.23 1.56 -1.07
N ILE A 41 -2.73 0.33 -0.99
CA ILE A 41 -3.32 -0.82 -1.69
C ILE A 41 -4.48 -1.44 -0.92
N LYS A 42 -4.29 -1.73 0.36
CA LYS A 42 -5.33 -2.34 1.20
C LYS A 42 -6.62 -1.51 1.24
N PRO A 43 -6.59 -0.18 1.43
CA PRO A 43 -7.83 0.61 1.40
C PRO A 43 -8.51 0.58 0.04
N LEU A 44 -7.73 0.53 -1.06
CA LEU A 44 -8.27 0.45 -2.41
C LEU A 44 -8.98 -0.89 -2.66
N LEU A 45 -8.35 -2.01 -2.29
CA LEU A 45 -8.96 -3.33 -2.36
C LEU A 45 -10.21 -3.43 -1.45
N ALA A 46 -10.16 -2.84 -0.26
CA ALA A 46 -11.29 -2.79 0.65
C ALA A 46 -12.49 -2.04 0.06
N LYS A 47 -12.22 -0.92 -0.61
CA LYS A 47 -13.26 -0.08 -1.21
C LYS A 47 -13.89 -0.72 -2.45
N HIS A 48 -13.09 -1.34 -3.32
CA HIS A 48 -13.56 -1.75 -4.65
C HIS A 48 -13.74 -3.27 -4.83
N CYS A 49 -13.14 -4.10 -3.97
CA CYS A 49 -13.04 -5.55 -4.23
C CYS A 49 -13.75 -6.43 -3.19
N TYR A 50 -13.63 -6.12 -1.90
CA TYR A 50 -14.02 -7.06 -0.83
C TYR A 50 -15.52 -7.33 -0.72
N GLU A 51 -16.38 -6.47 -1.25
CA GLU A 51 -17.83 -6.73 -1.28
C GLU A 51 -18.18 -8.00 -2.07
N CYS A 52 -17.45 -8.27 -3.16
CA CYS A 52 -17.68 -9.43 -4.03
C CYS A 52 -16.61 -10.52 -3.92
N HIS A 53 -15.41 -10.18 -3.47
CA HIS A 53 -14.24 -11.06 -3.38
C HIS A 53 -13.62 -11.04 -1.98
N GLY A 54 -14.47 -11.06 -0.95
CA GLY A 54 -14.10 -11.03 0.46
C GLY A 54 -14.64 -12.23 1.25
N PRO A 55 -14.59 -12.20 2.59
CA PRO A 55 -15.00 -13.34 3.40
C PRO A 55 -16.49 -13.69 3.26
N GLN A 56 -17.35 -12.68 3.05
CA GLN A 56 -18.80 -12.86 2.94
C GLN A 56 -19.26 -13.35 1.57
N LYS A 57 -18.49 -13.05 0.52
CA LYS A 57 -18.83 -13.37 -0.86
C LYS A 57 -17.57 -13.60 -1.67
N GLN A 58 -17.55 -14.73 -2.37
CA GLN A 58 -16.38 -15.20 -3.12
C GLN A 58 -16.80 -15.47 -4.56
N LYS A 59 -17.08 -14.40 -5.31
CA LYS A 59 -17.38 -14.56 -6.74
C LYS A 59 -16.18 -15.18 -7.46
N SER A 60 -16.44 -16.15 -8.34
CA SER A 60 -15.41 -16.91 -9.05
C SER A 60 -14.36 -17.53 -8.12
N ASN A 61 -14.82 -17.94 -6.93
CA ASN A 61 -14.00 -18.52 -5.86
C ASN A 61 -12.72 -17.73 -5.56
N LEU A 62 -12.80 -16.40 -5.67
CA LEU A 62 -11.68 -15.49 -5.46
C LEU A 62 -11.83 -14.71 -4.15
N ARG A 63 -10.72 -14.65 -3.40
CA ARG A 63 -10.54 -13.88 -2.17
C ARG A 63 -9.39 -12.90 -2.34
N LEU A 64 -9.69 -11.61 -2.28
CA LEU A 64 -8.71 -10.53 -2.42
C LEU A 64 -8.31 -9.89 -1.09
N ASP A 65 -8.90 -10.32 0.03
CA ASP A 65 -8.60 -9.83 1.38
C ASP A 65 -7.59 -10.70 2.15
N ALA A 66 -7.06 -11.73 1.50
CA ALA A 66 -6.29 -12.79 2.13
C ALA A 66 -5.14 -13.23 1.22
N ARG A 67 -3.91 -13.10 1.71
CA ARG A 67 -2.69 -13.33 0.93
C ARG A 67 -2.62 -14.73 0.32
N GLU A 68 -3.12 -15.74 1.04
CA GLU A 68 -3.08 -17.14 0.62
C GLU A 68 -3.87 -17.39 -0.67
N TYR A 69 -4.83 -16.52 -0.97
CA TYR A 69 -5.79 -16.69 -2.06
C TYR A 69 -5.73 -15.58 -3.12
N VAL A 70 -4.96 -14.51 -2.87
CA VAL A 70 -5.00 -13.30 -3.70
C VAL A 70 -4.32 -13.47 -5.06
N PHE A 71 -3.32 -14.37 -5.14
CA PHE A 71 -2.49 -14.51 -6.34
C PHE A 71 -3.13 -15.40 -7.41
N HIS A 72 -3.97 -16.35 -7.02
CA HIS A 72 -4.63 -17.31 -7.92
C HIS A 72 -6.12 -17.43 -7.60
N SER A 73 -6.96 -17.46 -8.64
CA SER A 73 -8.33 -17.96 -8.51
C SER A 73 -8.33 -19.47 -8.68
N THR A 74 -9.23 -20.18 -8.01
CA THR A 74 -9.40 -21.63 -8.23
C THR A 74 -10.14 -21.95 -9.53
N ASP A 75 -10.79 -20.96 -10.14
CA ASP A 75 -11.66 -21.14 -11.31
C ASP A 75 -11.01 -20.68 -12.62
N ALA A 76 -9.83 -20.04 -12.56
CA ALA A 76 -9.09 -19.57 -13.71
C ALA A 76 -7.68 -20.16 -13.71
N GLU A 77 -7.18 -20.52 -14.89
CA GLU A 77 -5.80 -21.02 -15.06
C GLU A 77 -4.75 -19.90 -14.88
N ASP A 78 -5.18 -18.64 -15.01
CA ASP A 78 -4.31 -17.46 -15.00
C ASP A 78 -4.13 -16.85 -13.59
N TRP A 79 -3.02 -16.14 -13.42
CA TRP A 79 -2.73 -15.40 -12.20
C TRP A 79 -3.66 -14.20 -12.04
N VAL A 80 -4.27 -14.06 -10.87
CA VAL A 80 -5.07 -12.89 -10.52
C VAL A 80 -4.16 -11.69 -10.31
N ILE A 81 -3.09 -11.89 -9.53
CA ILE A 81 -2.01 -10.94 -9.32
C ILE A 81 -0.71 -11.70 -9.55
N GLN A 82 0.04 -11.34 -10.59
CA GLN A 82 1.32 -11.97 -10.89
C GLN A 82 2.46 -11.03 -10.50
N PRO A 83 3.22 -11.34 -9.44
CA PRO A 83 4.32 -10.49 -8.99
C PRO A 83 5.30 -10.16 -10.11
N ARG A 84 5.66 -8.87 -10.25
CA ARG A 84 6.53 -8.30 -11.28
C ARG A 84 5.97 -8.30 -12.71
N LEU A 85 4.80 -8.91 -12.95
CA LEU A 85 4.19 -9.06 -14.27
C LEU A 85 2.78 -8.44 -14.29
N ALA A 86 2.73 -7.12 -14.11
CA ALA A 86 1.48 -6.37 -14.07
C ALA A 86 0.62 -6.51 -15.33
N LYS A 87 1.23 -6.63 -16.52
CA LYS A 87 0.47 -6.81 -17.77
C LYS A 87 -0.19 -8.18 -17.89
N GLU A 88 0.34 -9.17 -17.20
CA GLU A 88 -0.17 -10.55 -17.19
C GLU A 88 -1.13 -10.80 -16.01
N SER A 89 -1.29 -9.81 -15.13
CA SER A 89 -2.19 -9.91 -13.98
C SER A 89 -3.64 -9.61 -14.38
N GLU A 90 -4.53 -10.59 -14.19
CA GLU A 90 -5.95 -10.47 -14.51
C GLU A 90 -6.63 -9.30 -13.76
N LEU A 91 -6.20 -9.01 -12.52
CA LEU A 91 -6.70 -7.86 -11.76
C LEU A 91 -6.61 -6.57 -12.57
N LEU A 92 -5.45 -6.30 -13.18
CA LEU A 92 -5.22 -5.07 -13.94
C LEU A 92 -5.99 -5.05 -15.26
N ARG A 93 -6.13 -6.21 -15.92
CA ARG A 93 -6.97 -6.33 -17.12
C ARG A 93 -8.42 -5.95 -16.79
N ARG A 94 -8.96 -6.49 -15.70
CA ARG A 94 -10.36 -6.28 -15.27
C ARG A 94 -10.66 -4.86 -14.82
N VAL A 95 -9.79 -4.24 -14.01
CA VAL A 95 -10.05 -2.87 -13.52
C VAL A 95 -9.83 -1.80 -14.60
N ALA A 96 -9.04 -2.12 -15.63
CA ALA A 96 -8.79 -1.22 -16.75
C ALA A 96 -9.75 -1.45 -17.95
N ALA A 97 -10.47 -2.57 -17.99
CA ALA A 97 -11.36 -2.93 -19.10
C ALA A 97 -12.42 -1.85 -19.37
N ASP A 98 -12.66 -1.55 -20.64
CA ASP A 98 -13.69 -0.59 -21.06
C ASP A 98 -15.08 -1.24 -21.16
N ASP A 99 -15.12 -2.54 -21.49
CA ASP A 99 -16.35 -3.33 -21.56
C ASP A 99 -16.97 -3.49 -20.17
N GLU A 100 -18.23 -3.07 -20.03
CA GLU A 100 -18.95 -3.08 -18.75
C GLU A 100 -19.23 -4.50 -18.22
N ASP A 101 -19.33 -5.49 -19.11
CA ASP A 101 -19.59 -6.87 -18.73
C ASP A 101 -18.32 -7.57 -18.19
N GLU A 102 -17.14 -7.08 -18.57
CA GLU A 102 -15.85 -7.60 -18.08
C GLU A 102 -15.25 -6.76 -16.94
N ARG A 103 -15.56 -5.46 -16.92
CA ARG A 103 -14.95 -4.48 -16.02
C ARG A 103 -15.26 -4.75 -14.56
N MET A 104 -14.23 -4.57 -13.73
CA MET A 104 -14.37 -4.58 -12.27
C MET A 104 -14.15 -3.18 -11.69
N PRO A 105 -14.95 -2.75 -10.70
CA PRO A 105 -16.12 -3.44 -10.18
C PRO A 105 -17.31 -3.38 -11.17
N PRO A 106 -18.21 -4.39 -11.18
CA PRO A 106 -19.35 -4.45 -12.11
C PRO A 106 -20.50 -3.51 -11.69
N ARG A 107 -20.47 -3.06 -10.43
CA ARG A 107 -21.38 -2.07 -9.86
C ARG A 107 -20.55 -1.15 -8.97
N GLY A 108 -20.94 0.12 -8.91
CA GLY A 108 -20.20 1.16 -8.19
C GLY A 108 -19.23 1.92 -9.09
N ASP A 109 -18.44 2.80 -8.47
CA ASP A 109 -17.53 3.68 -9.19
C ASP A 109 -16.35 2.91 -9.78
N ARG A 110 -16.02 3.23 -11.03
CA ARG A 110 -14.79 2.77 -11.67
C ARG A 110 -13.58 3.31 -10.89
N LEU A 111 -12.51 2.50 -10.84
CA LEU A 111 -11.23 2.98 -10.33
C LEU A 111 -10.74 4.13 -11.22
N ARG A 112 -10.18 5.15 -10.59
CA ARG A 112 -9.54 6.25 -11.30
C ARG A 112 -8.18 5.82 -11.84
N ASP A 113 -7.67 6.56 -12.81
CA ASP A 113 -6.38 6.26 -13.45
C ASP A 113 -5.22 6.25 -12.44
N ASP A 114 -5.26 7.10 -11.41
CA ASP A 114 -4.27 7.13 -10.33
C ASP A 114 -4.34 5.87 -9.44
N GLU A 115 -5.53 5.36 -9.19
CA GLU A 115 -5.75 4.12 -8.42
C GLU A 115 -5.27 2.89 -9.22
N ILE A 116 -5.56 2.85 -10.52
CA ILE A 116 -5.05 1.79 -11.42
C ILE A 116 -3.52 1.86 -11.52
N ALA A 117 -2.94 3.06 -11.60
CA ALA A 117 -1.50 3.26 -11.61
C ALA A 117 -0.85 2.76 -10.31
N LEU A 118 -1.46 3.01 -9.14
CA LEU A 118 -0.99 2.47 -7.86
C LEU A 118 -0.96 0.94 -7.85
N LEU A 119 -2.04 0.29 -8.29
CA LEU A 119 -2.08 -1.18 -8.42
C LEU A 119 -0.99 -1.69 -9.36
N ARG A 120 -0.79 -1.02 -10.49
CA ARG A 120 0.26 -1.37 -11.46
C ARG A 120 1.64 -1.31 -10.85
N SER A 121 1.99 -0.17 -10.24
CA SER A 121 3.31 0.02 -9.63
C SER A 121 3.55 -0.95 -8.49
N TRP A 122 2.54 -1.25 -7.68
CA TRP A 122 2.64 -2.26 -6.62
C TRP A 122 2.91 -3.66 -7.17
N ILE A 123 2.20 -4.08 -8.23
CA ILE A 123 2.40 -5.39 -8.85
C ILE A 123 3.78 -5.48 -9.51
N GLU A 124 4.21 -4.45 -10.23
CA GLU A 124 5.55 -4.37 -10.84
C GLU A 124 6.66 -4.43 -9.79
N ALA A 125 6.44 -3.85 -8.61
CA ALA A 125 7.34 -3.94 -7.46
C ALA A 125 7.36 -5.32 -6.79
N GLY A 126 6.54 -6.27 -7.26
CA GLY A 126 6.47 -7.64 -6.74
C GLY A 126 5.26 -7.91 -5.86
N ALA A 127 4.24 -7.04 -5.86
CA ALA A 127 3.00 -7.19 -5.10
C ALA A 127 3.23 -7.53 -3.62
N ALA A 128 4.13 -6.77 -2.97
CA ALA A 128 4.50 -7.01 -1.57
C ALA A 128 3.25 -6.97 -0.67
N TRP A 129 3.06 -8.04 0.10
CA TRP A 129 1.95 -8.24 1.02
C TRP A 129 2.51 -8.73 2.36
N PRO A 130 2.09 -8.18 3.52
CA PRO A 130 2.58 -8.62 4.82
C PRO A 130 2.31 -10.12 5.06
N GLU A 131 3.34 -10.88 5.43
CA GLU A 131 3.20 -12.34 5.64
C GLU A 131 2.28 -12.68 6.82
N ASP A 132 2.26 -11.82 7.84
CA ASP A 132 1.51 -12.02 9.08
C ASP A 132 0.16 -11.31 9.10
N GLU A 133 -0.32 -10.78 7.97
CA GLU A 133 -1.63 -10.13 7.92
C GLU A 133 -2.74 -11.19 7.95
N PRO A 134 -3.56 -11.26 9.00
CA PRO A 134 -4.66 -12.20 9.03
C PRO A 134 -5.70 -11.81 7.97
N PRO A 135 -6.37 -12.79 7.34
CA PRO A 135 -7.49 -12.52 6.44
C PRO A 135 -8.56 -11.73 7.19
N LEU A 136 -9.33 -10.90 6.48
CA LEU A 136 -10.40 -10.13 7.12
C LEU A 136 -11.39 -11.08 7.80
N ARG A 137 -11.44 -10.99 9.12
CA ARG A 137 -12.37 -11.73 9.97
C ARG A 137 -13.42 -10.77 10.51
N HIS A 138 -14.59 -11.30 10.79
CA HIS A 138 -15.60 -10.52 11.49
C HIS A 138 -15.07 -10.17 12.89
N TRP A 139 -15.24 -8.93 13.33
CA TRP A 139 -14.72 -8.40 14.60
C TRP A 139 -15.05 -9.27 15.81
N ALA A 140 -16.19 -9.99 15.77
CA ALA A 140 -16.59 -10.91 16.84
C ALA A 140 -15.65 -12.13 17.04
N TYR A 141 -14.81 -12.45 16.05
CA TYR A 141 -13.85 -13.55 16.11
C TYR A 141 -12.41 -13.07 16.32
N GLU A 142 -12.19 -11.76 16.39
CA GLU A 142 -10.90 -11.20 16.78
C GLU A 142 -10.86 -11.09 18.30
N ARG A 143 -9.82 -11.68 18.91
CA ARG A 143 -9.62 -11.60 20.34
C ARG A 143 -9.22 -10.17 20.69
N PRO A 144 -9.98 -9.44 21.53
CA PRO A 144 -9.57 -8.11 21.96
C PRO A 144 -8.24 -8.21 22.71
N VAL A 145 -7.25 -7.43 22.27
CA VAL A 145 -5.99 -7.28 22.99
C VAL A 145 -6.07 -6.00 23.81
N GLN A 146 -5.73 -6.07 25.09
CA GLN A 146 -5.73 -4.90 25.95
C GLN A 146 -4.52 -4.01 25.58
N PRO A 147 -4.73 -2.78 25.09
CA PRO A 147 -3.62 -1.88 24.77
C PRO A 147 -2.95 -1.40 26.06
N ALA A 148 -1.63 -1.15 25.98
CA ALA A 148 -0.92 -0.48 27.06
C ALA A 148 -1.49 0.93 27.25
N LEU A 149 -1.70 1.32 28.51
CA LEU A 149 -2.20 2.65 28.81
C LEU A 149 -1.12 3.70 28.51
N PRO A 150 -1.48 4.86 27.94
CA PRO A 150 -0.54 5.96 27.77
C PRO A 150 0.04 6.38 29.12
N ALA A 151 1.33 6.74 29.17
CA ALA A 151 1.99 7.21 30.39
C ALA A 151 1.31 8.47 30.98
N SER A 152 0.58 9.22 30.15
CA SER A 152 -0.23 10.37 30.54
C SER A 152 -1.56 10.01 31.24
N PHE A 153 -1.81 8.72 31.50
CA PHE A 153 -3.00 8.27 32.20
C PHE A 153 -2.93 8.65 33.69
N ALA A 154 -3.64 9.73 34.02
CA ALA A 154 -3.87 10.20 35.39
C ALA A 154 -5.37 10.49 35.64
N GLY A 155 -6.26 9.98 34.78
CA GLY A 155 -7.71 10.27 34.79
C GLY A 155 -8.56 9.13 35.33
N GLU A 156 -9.87 9.36 35.45
CA GLU A 156 -10.84 8.40 35.99
C GLU A 156 -11.07 7.17 35.09
N HIS A 157 -11.11 7.35 33.76
CA HIS A 157 -11.37 6.26 32.83
C HIS A 157 -10.22 6.07 31.79
N PRO A 158 -9.73 4.82 31.58
CA PRO A 158 -8.66 4.51 30.64
C PRO A 158 -8.86 5.03 29.21
N VAL A 159 -10.10 5.03 28.72
CA VAL A 159 -10.44 5.52 27.37
C VAL A 159 -10.10 7.00 27.20
N ASP A 160 -10.26 7.82 28.25
CA ASP A 160 -10.03 9.25 28.17
C ASP A 160 -8.56 9.61 27.95
N ALA A 161 -7.63 8.74 28.34
CA ALA A 161 -6.20 8.95 28.05
C ALA A 161 -5.89 8.80 26.57
N PHE A 162 -6.49 7.81 25.90
CA PHE A 162 -6.35 7.64 24.45
C PHE A 162 -6.98 8.81 23.70
N VAL A 163 -8.20 9.21 24.10
CA VAL A 163 -8.90 10.35 23.47
C VAL A 163 -8.11 11.66 23.65
N ARG A 164 -7.63 11.96 24.86
CA ARG A 164 -6.77 13.14 25.10
C ARG A 164 -5.46 13.09 24.32
N GLY A 165 -4.82 11.92 24.22
CA GLY A 165 -3.62 11.75 23.42
C GLY A 165 -3.84 12.20 21.97
N ARG A 166 -4.92 11.70 21.35
CA ARG A 166 -5.28 12.07 19.97
C ARG A 166 -5.64 13.55 19.84
N LEU A 167 -6.44 14.10 20.75
CA LEU A 167 -6.82 15.52 20.72
C LEU A 167 -5.59 16.44 20.78
N ARG A 168 -4.60 16.12 21.64
CA ARG A 168 -3.36 16.89 21.75
C ARG A 168 -2.53 16.90 20.47
N GLU A 169 -2.47 15.79 19.73
CA GLU A 169 -1.81 15.75 18.42
C GLU A 169 -2.42 16.75 17.42
N HIS A 170 -3.71 17.06 17.59
CA HIS A 170 -4.44 18.02 16.77
C HIS A 170 -4.59 19.40 17.43
N GLY A 171 -3.91 19.66 18.55
CA GLY A 171 -4.00 20.93 19.28
C GLY A 171 -5.37 21.20 19.93
N LEU A 172 -6.14 20.14 20.20
CA LEU A 172 -7.46 20.18 20.80
C LEU A 172 -7.44 19.68 22.26
N ASP A 173 -8.49 19.99 23.01
CA ASP A 173 -8.73 19.46 24.36
C ASP A 173 -10.18 18.99 24.52
N LEU A 174 -10.45 18.25 25.59
CA LEU A 174 -11.80 17.80 25.93
C LEU A 174 -12.70 18.99 26.26
N SER A 175 -13.94 18.94 25.78
CA SER A 175 -14.98 19.90 26.16
C SER A 175 -15.25 19.86 27.66
N ALA A 176 -15.55 21.02 28.25
CA ALA A 176 -15.93 21.11 29.65
C ALA A 176 -17.21 20.27 29.93
N PRO A 177 -17.31 19.64 31.12
CA PRO A 177 -18.52 18.96 31.53
C PRO A 177 -19.71 19.93 31.53
N VAL A 178 -20.86 19.47 31.07
CA VAL A 178 -22.11 20.24 31.13
C VAL A 178 -22.85 19.99 32.44
N SER A 179 -23.77 20.89 32.82
CA SER A 179 -24.56 20.72 34.05
C SER A 179 -25.46 19.48 33.98
N PRO A 180 -25.82 18.88 35.13
CA PRO A 180 -26.70 17.70 35.16
C PRO A 180 -28.03 17.90 34.43
N ALA A 181 -28.60 19.11 34.50
CA ALA A 181 -29.84 19.46 33.80
C ALA A 181 -29.67 19.44 32.27
N VAL A 182 -28.55 19.96 31.75
CA VAL A 182 -28.24 19.92 30.31
C VAL A 182 -27.97 18.49 29.85
N LEU A 183 -27.26 17.70 30.67
CA LEU A 183 -26.99 16.29 30.38
C LEU A 183 -28.28 15.47 30.30
N LEU A 184 -29.18 15.62 31.28
CA LEU A 184 -30.48 14.95 31.31
C LEU A 184 -31.31 15.31 30.07
N ARG A 185 -31.36 16.59 29.70
CA ARG A 185 -32.06 17.04 28.49
C ARG A 185 -31.52 16.37 27.23
N ARG A 186 -30.19 16.19 27.12
CA ARG A 186 -29.55 15.54 25.96
C ARG A 186 -29.84 14.04 25.87
N LEU A 187 -29.91 13.35 27.01
CA LEU A 187 -30.10 11.90 27.06
C LEU A 187 -31.56 11.46 26.87
N THR A 188 -32.52 12.31 27.22
CA THR A 188 -33.95 11.93 27.23
C THR A 188 -34.75 12.48 26.04
N LEU A 189 -34.25 13.52 25.37
CA LEU A 189 -34.95 14.20 24.27
C LEU A 189 -34.22 14.10 22.93
N SER A 190 -33.27 13.18 22.81
CA SER A 190 -32.53 12.86 21.56
C SER A 190 -33.33 11.94 20.64
#